data_AF-A0A8S3FM65-F1
#
_entry.id   AF-A0A8S3FM65-F1
#
_cell.length_a   1.000
_cell.length_b   1.000
_cell.length_c   1.000
_cell.angle_alpha   90.00
_cell.angle_beta   90.00
_cell.angle_gamma   90.00
#
_symmetry.space_group_name_H-M   'P 1'
#
loop_
_entity.id
_entity.type
_entity.pdbx_description
1 polymer ?
#
loop_
_entity_poly.entity_id
_entity_poly.type
_entity_poly.pdbx_seq_one_letter_code
_entity_poly.pdbx_strand_id
1 'polypeptide(L)'
;MDVTDLYTMIPRQGTLEALVGFCMKHSKNNRIGTLYIDHIMKIARLILDTNYFAYYDKYYKQIRGGAMGSAFTRVLANIYMYEWEQDLIKYQKSKNEIYGRYIDDIFMTTNEPEHKICQILDKENNKNVNIKINYQI
;
A
#
# COMPACT_ATOMS: atom_id res chain seq x y z
N MET A 1 11.21 -5.14 -10.05
CA MET A 1 9.87 -5.70 -9.73
C MET A 1 8.99 -4.52 -9.42
N ASP A 2 7.68 -4.61 -9.64
CA ASP A 2 6.76 -3.50 -9.40
C ASP A 2 5.42 -3.99 -8.85
N VAL A 3 4.72 -3.14 -8.10
CA VAL A 3 3.36 -3.43 -7.64
C VAL A 3 2.37 -2.97 -8.69
N THR A 4 1.66 -3.93 -9.29
CA THR A 4 0.70 -3.67 -10.36
C THR A 4 -0.43 -2.77 -9.90
N ASP A 5 -0.67 -1.67 -10.64
CA ASP A 5 -1.81 -0.78 -10.47
C ASP A 5 -2.02 -0.29 -9.02
N LEU A 6 -0.92 -0.03 -8.29
CA LEU A 6 -0.92 0.20 -6.85
C LEU A 6 -2.06 1.13 -6.36
N TYR A 7 -2.20 2.31 -6.93
CA TYR A 7 -3.19 3.30 -6.47
C TYR A 7 -4.64 2.88 -6.72
N THR A 8 -4.92 2.24 -7.85
CA THR A 8 -6.28 1.82 -8.22
C THR A 8 -6.67 0.49 -7.58
N MET A 9 -5.71 -0.23 -6.99
CA MET A 9 -5.92 -1.54 -6.41
C MET A 9 -5.84 -1.60 -4.88
N ILE A 10 -5.29 -0.61 -4.17
CA ILE A 10 -5.25 -0.66 -2.70
C ILE A 10 -6.65 -0.95 -2.09
N PRO A 11 -6.76 -1.95 -1.18
CA PRO A 11 -8.05 -2.34 -0.61
C PRO A 11 -8.53 -1.28 0.39
N ARG A 12 -9.65 -0.61 0.11
CA ARG A 12 -10.15 0.52 0.93
C ARG A 12 -10.18 0.26 2.43
N GLN A 13 -10.80 -0.85 2.83
CA GLN A 13 -10.95 -1.18 4.24
C GLN A 13 -9.58 -1.47 4.88
N GLY A 14 -8.75 -2.30 4.22
CA GLY A 14 -7.39 -2.58 4.68
C GLY A 14 -6.49 -1.34 4.72
N THR A 15 -6.68 -0.39 3.80
CA THR A 15 -5.99 0.90 3.80
C THR A 15 -6.41 1.78 4.98
N LEU A 16 -7.69 1.81 5.34
CA LEU A 16 -8.16 2.55 6.52
C LEU A 16 -7.67 1.90 7.82
N GLU A 17 -7.59 0.58 7.87
CA GLU A 17 -7.01 -0.17 8.98
C GLU A 17 -5.51 0.11 9.14
N ALA A 18 -4.76 0.06 8.03
CA ALA A 18 -3.35 0.43 8.02
C ALA A 18 -3.15 1.90 8.45
N LEU A 19 -4.00 2.81 7.98
CA LEU A 19 -3.94 4.23 8.37
C LEU A 19 -4.15 4.42 9.86
N VAL A 20 -5.19 3.83 10.47
CA VAL A 20 -5.41 3.99 11.91
C VAL A 20 -4.28 3.35 12.72
N GLY A 21 -3.77 2.18 12.31
CA GLY A 21 -2.62 1.55 12.94
C GLY A 21 -1.37 2.42 12.89
N PHE A 22 -1.06 2.97 11.72
CA PHE A 22 0.04 3.90 11.51
C PHE A 22 -0.11 5.16 12.36
N CYS A 23 -1.29 5.78 12.36
CA CYS A 23 -1.57 6.96 13.17
C CYS A 23 -1.42 6.67 14.66
N MET A 24 -1.98 5.56 15.17
CA MET A 24 -1.84 5.19 16.58
C MET A 24 -0.38 5.01 16.98
N LYS A 25 0.41 4.31 16.15
CA LYS A 25 1.84 4.07 16.37
C LYS A 25 2.68 5.34 16.45
N HIS A 26 2.32 6.37 15.67
CA HIS A 26 3.10 7.60 15.54
C HIS A 26 2.49 8.83 16.22
N SER A 27 1.34 8.67 16.87
CA SER A 27 0.64 9.77 17.53
C SER A 27 1.25 10.19 18.86
N LYS A 28 1.00 11.43 19.25
CA LYS A 28 1.17 11.94 20.62
C LYS A 28 -0.17 12.47 21.10
N ASN A 29 -0.67 11.95 22.21
CA ASN A 29 -1.99 12.32 22.76
C ASN A 29 -3.13 12.19 21.73
N ASN A 30 -3.19 11.06 20.99
CA ASN A 30 -4.16 10.80 19.92
C ASN A 30 -4.15 11.83 18.78
N ARG A 31 -2.99 12.42 18.51
CA ARG A 31 -2.80 13.42 17.44
C ARG A 31 -1.58 13.14 16.59
N ILE A 32 -1.69 13.47 15.31
CA ILE A 32 -0.57 13.61 14.36
C ILE A 32 -0.44 15.10 14.05
N GLY A 33 0.64 15.72 14.53
CA GLY A 33 0.75 17.18 14.52
C GLY A 33 -0.39 17.83 15.30
N THR A 34 -1.21 18.63 14.63
CA THR A 34 -2.36 19.33 15.23
C THR A 34 -3.69 18.58 15.07
N LEU A 35 -3.73 17.52 14.27
CA LEU A 35 -4.96 16.81 13.92
C LEU A 35 -5.20 15.60 14.82
N TYR A 36 -6.44 15.45 15.30
CA TYR A 36 -6.88 14.23 15.97
C TYR A 36 -7.03 13.09 14.98
N ILE A 37 -6.69 11.87 15.41
CA ILE A 37 -6.79 10.66 14.58
C ILE A 37 -8.20 10.50 14.01
N ASP A 38 -9.24 10.75 14.81
CA ASP A 38 -10.63 10.67 14.34
C ASP A 38 -10.95 11.61 13.18
N HIS A 39 -10.35 12.81 13.16
CA HIS A 39 -10.51 13.74 12.05
C HIS A 39 -9.79 13.26 10.80
N ILE A 40 -8.57 12.73 10.94
CA ILE A 40 -7.81 12.12 9.84
C ILE A 40 -8.61 10.96 9.24
N MET A 41 -9.16 10.09 10.08
CA MET A 41 -9.97 8.96 9.64
C MET A 41 -11.27 9.39 8.95
N LYS A 42 -11.96 10.42 9.45
CA LYS A 42 -13.16 10.98 8.79
C LYS A 42 -12.83 11.54 7.41
N ILE A 43 -11.75 12.31 7.29
CA ILE A 43 -11.30 12.88 6.01
C ILE A 43 -10.90 11.76 5.04
N ALA A 44 -10.18 10.74 5.53
CA ALA A 44 -9.75 9.62 4.70
C ALA A 44 -10.94 8.84 4.11
N ARG A 45 -11.95 8.54 4.95
CA ARG A 45 -13.19 7.91 4.51
C ARG A 45 -13.91 8.76 3.47
N LEU A 46 -14.07 10.07 3.76
CA LEU A 46 -14.70 11.00 2.83
C LEU A 46 -14.02 10.95 1.45
N ILE A 47 -12.69 11.11 1.40
CA ILE A 47 -11.94 11.11 0.14
C ILE A 47 -12.13 9.79 -0.63
N LEU A 48 -12.10 8.64 0.06
CA LEU A 48 -12.29 7.34 -0.57
C LEU A 48 -13.74 7.11 -1.03
N ASP A 49 -14.72 7.65 -0.30
CA ASP A 49 -16.15 7.51 -0.60
C ASP A 49 -16.64 8.48 -1.68
N THR A 50 -15.95 9.61 -1.87
CA THR A 50 -16.28 10.63 -2.88
C THR A 50 -15.39 10.55 -4.12
N ASN A 51 -14.78 9.40 -4.38
CA ASN A 51 -13.94 9.21 -5.54
C ASN A 51 -14.77 8.88 -6.79
N TYR A 52 -15.14 9.94 -7.54
CA TYR A 52 -15.91 9.86 -8.77
C TYR A 52 -15.08 10.33 -9.97
N PHE A 53 -15.30 9.72 -11.14
CA PHE A 53 -14.70 10.15 -12.40
C PHE A 53 -15.74 10.11 -13.53
N ALA A 54 -15.50 10.88 -14.59
CA ALA A 54 -16.35 10.92 -15.78
C ALA A 54 -15.68 10.18 -16.95
N TYR A 55 -16.45 9.39 -17.69
CA TYR A 55 -15.99 8.71 -18.90
C TYR A 55 -17.16 8.53 -19.86
N TYR A 56 -17.02 8.98 -21.11
CA TYR A 56 -18.09 9.03 -22.12
C TYR A 56 -19.42 9.57 -21.56
N ASP A 57 -19.38 10.80 -21.02
CA ASP A 57 -20.54 11.52 -20.48
C ASP A 57 -21.30 10.79 -19.35
N LYS A 58 -20.67 9.79 -18.73
CA LYS A 58 -21.20 9.05 -17.59
C LYS A 58 -20.30 9.22 -16.37
N TYR A 59 -20.91 9.31 -15.20
CA TYR A 59 -20.21 9.39 -13.93
C TYR A 59 -20.12 8.01 -13.28
N TYR A 60 -18.93 7.69 -12.79
CA TYR A 60 -18.64 6.41 -12.13
C TYR A 60 -18.07 6.67 -10.76
N LYS A 61 -18.53 5.90 -9.77
CA LYS A 61 -17.88 5.82 -8.47
C LYS A 61 -16.81 4.75 -8.54
N GLN A 62 -15.57 5.10 -8.25
CA GLN A 62 -14.53 4.09 -8.05
C GLN A 62 -14.91 3.28 -6.81
N ILE A 63 -14.80 1.95 -6.85
CA ILE A 63 -15.18 1.06 -5.73
C ILE A 63 -13.99 0.43 -5.00
N ARG A 64 -12.79 0.48 -5.61
CA ARG A 64 -11.52 -0.03 -5.09
C ARG A 64 -10.40 0.97 -5.36
N GLY A 65 -9.36 0.97 -4.54
CA GLY A 65 -8.30 1.96 -4.67
C GLY A 65 -8.74 3.39 -4.40
N GLY A 66 -7.88 4.32 -4.79
CA GLY A 66 -8.13 5.76 -4.83
C GLY A 66 -7.87 6.34 -6.22
N ALA A 67 -8.14 7.64 -6.35
CA ALA A 67 -8.00 8.34 -7.63
C ALA A 67 -6.53 8.43 -8.01
N MET A 68 -6.18 8.05 -9.24
CA MET A 68 -4.85 8.34 -9.77
C MET A 68 -4.62 9.87 -9.77
N GLY A 69 -3.43 10.31 -9.38
CA GLY A 69 -3.11 11.74 -9.25
C GLY A 69 -3.54 12.39 -7.93
N SER A 70 -4.34 11.72 -7.10
CA SER A 70 -4.64 12.20 -5.75
C SER A 70 -3.42 12.09 -4.85
N ALA A 71 -2.94 13.24 -4.35
CA ALA A 71 -1.83 13.30 -3.40
C ALA A 71 -2.12 12.47 -2.13
N PHE A 72 -3.39 12.46 -1.69
CA PHE A 72 -3.79 11.67 -0.53
C PHE A 72 -3.82 10.17 -0.82
N THR A 73 -4.25 9.75 -2.02
CA THR A 73 -4.20 8.33 -2.42
C THR A 73 -2.77 7.81 -2.43
N ARG A 74 -1.80 8.61 -2.87
CA ARG A 74 -0.37 8.25 -2.77
C ARG A 74 0.08 8.00 -1.34
N VAL A 75 -0.32 8.86 -0.39
CA VAL A 75 -0.01 8.69 1.04
C VAL A 75 -0.63 7.40 1.58
N LEU A 76 -1.91 7.17 1.28
CA LEU A 76 -2.62 5.96 1.68
C LEU A 76 -1.98 4.68 1.12
N ALA A 77 -1.58 4.69 -0.14
CA ALA A 77 -0.90 3.57 -0.77
C ALA A 77 0.44 3.26 -0.08
N ASN A 78 1.23 4.28 0.23
CA ASN A 78 2.49 4.10 0.95
C ASN A 78 2.31 3.56 2.36
N ILE A 79 1.28 4.03 3.10
CA ILE A 79 0.98 3.52 4.44
C ILE A 79 0.50 2.07 4.38
N TYR A 80 -0.36 1.75 3.42
CA TYR A 80 -0.81 0.38 3.23
C TYR A 80 0.35 -0.56 2.88
N MET A 81 1.21 -0.16 1.94
CA MET A 81 2.38 -0.95 1.55
C MET A 81 3.39 -1.08 2.68
N TYR A 82 3.55 -0.04 3.52
CA TYR A 82 4.40 -0.11 4.71
C TYR A 82 4.01 -1.28 5.62
N GLU A 83 2.73 -1.54 5.83
CA GLU A 83 2.28 -2.69 6.63
C GLU A 83 2.37 -4.01 5.84
N TRP A 84 2.00 -4.01 4.56
CA TRP A 84 1.97 -5.21 3.72
C TRP A 84 3.37 -5.83 3.50
N GLU A 85 4.40 -4.99 3.32
CA GLU A 85 5.76 -5.41 2.95
C GLU A 85 6.65 -5.85 4.13
N GLN A 86 6.11 -5.86 5.36
CA GLN A 86 6.90 -6.12 6.56
C GLN A 86 7.57 -7.50 6.58
N ASP A 87 6.95 -8.53 6.00
CA ASP A 87 7.53 -9.87 5.99
C ASP A 87 8.70 -9.98 5.01
N LEU A 88 8.61 -9.32 3.85
CA LEU A 88 9.74 -9.16 2.92
C LEU A 88 10.89 -8.43 3.62
N ILE A 89 10.62 -7.25 4.20
CA ILE A 89 11.65 -6.49 4.93
C ILE A 89 12.34 -7.34 6.01
N LYS A 90 11.57 -8.10 6.80
CA LYS A 90 12.13 -9.00 7.83
C LYS A 90 12.96 -10.12 7.22
N TYR A 91 12.50 -10.72 6.13
CA TYR A 91 13.20 -11.78 5.43
C TYR A 91 14.55 -11.26 4.87
N GLN A 92 14.56 -10.17 4.10
CA GLN A 92 15.79 -9.55 3.60
C GLN A 92 16.76 -9.18 4.72
N LYS A 93 16.26 -8.57 5.81
CA LYS A 93 17.08 -8.23 6.97
C LYS A 93 17.72 -9.46 7.61
N SER A 94 17.00 -10.58 7.69
CA SER A 94 17.53 -11.84 8.23
C SER A 94 18.66 -12.45 7.38
N LYS A 95 18.72 -12.08 6.09
CA LYS A 95 19.74 -12.50 5.13
C LYS A 95 20.88 -11.50 4.94
N ASN A 96 20.82 -10.37 5.65
CA ASN A 96 21.72 -9.23 5.45
C ASN A 96 21.68 -8.70 4.00
N GLU A 97 20.47 -8.73 3.42
CA GLU A 97 20.17 -8.30 2.05
C GLU A 97 19.37 -6.99 2.06
N ILE A 98 19.39 -6.27 0.93
CA ILE A 98 18.70 -4.99 0.76
C ILE A 98 17.28 -5.21 0.24
N TYR A 99 16.33 -4.48 0.83
CA TYR A 99 14.99 -4.25 0.31
C TYR A 99 14.74 -2.74 0.25
N GLY A 100 14.19 -2.26 -0.86
CA GLY A 100 13.75 -0.88 -1.02
C GLY A 100 12.55 -0.80 -1.95
N ARG A 101 11.67 0.16 -1.69
CA ARG A 101 10.53 0.46 -2.56
C ARG A 101 10.45 1.95 -2.85
N TYR A 102 10.30 2.30 -4.12
CA TYR A 102 10.01 3.66 -4.57
C TYR A 102 8.63 3.67 -5.25
N ILE A 103 7.61 4.13 -4.51
CA ILE A 103 6.20 4.08 -4.95
C ILE A 103 5.77 2.62 -5.22
N ASP A 104 5.71 2.22 -6.48
CA ASP A 104 5.35 0.90 -6.98
C ASP A 104 6.58 0.06 -7.31
N ASP A 105 7.73 0.67 -7.61
CA ASP A 105 8.97 -0.05 -7.90
C ASP A 105 9.58 -0.66 -6.65
N ILE A 106 9.88 -1.96 -6.70
CA ILE A 106 10.58 -2.71 -5.65
C ILE A 106 11.96 -3.12 -6.16
N PHE A 107 12.95 -2.83 -5.34
CA PHE A 107 14.34 -3.27 -5.47
C PHE A 107 14.72 -4.20 -4.33
N MET A 108 15.33 -5.34 -4.68
CA MET A 108 15.75 -6.36 -3.73
C MET A 108 17.02 -7.04 -4.21
N THR A 109 17.95 -7.30 -3.30
CA THR A 109 19.15 -8.11 -3.59
C THR A 109 18.99 -9.49 -3.00
N THR A 110 19.55 -10.53 -3.61
CA THR A 110 19.60 -11.84 -2.95
C THR A 110 20.76 -12.74 -3.41
N ASN A 111 21.24 -13.57 -2.50
CA ASN A 111 22.18 -14.67 -2.75
C ASN A 111 21.48 -16.05 -2.81
N GLU A 112 20.17 -16.10 -2.60
CA GLU A 112 19.39 -17.32 -2.66
C GLU A 112 19.07 -17.69 -4.12
N PRO A 113 18.88 -18.99 -4.43
CA PRO A 113 18.58 -19.42 -5.79
C PRO A 113 17.21 -18.90 -6.25
N GLU A 114 17.11 -18.59 -7.54
CA GLU A 114 15.93 -17.99 -8.18
C GLU A 114 14.61 -18.64 -7.78
N HIS A 115 14.52 -19.98 -7.83
CA HIS A 115 13.30 -20.72 -7.49
C HIS A 115 12.78 -20.42 -6.07
N LYS A 116 13.66 -20.17 -5.12
CA LYS A 116 13.29 -19.86 -3.73
C LYS A 116 12.74 -18.45 -3.61
N ILE A 117 13.28 -17.51 -4.37
CA ILE A 117 12.79 -16.14 -4.43
C ILE A 117 11.42 -16.09 -5.11
N CYS A 118 11.24 -16.81 -6.22
CA CYS A 118 9.93 -16.97 -6.86
C CYS A 118 8.90 -17.49 -5.86
N GLN A 119 9.21 -18.54 -5.09
CA GLN A 119 8.30 -19.07 -4.06
C GLN A 119 7.92 -18.04 -2.98
N ILE A 120 8.87 -17.21 -2.56
CA ILE A 120 8.61 -16.15 -1.57
C ILE A 120 7.70 -15.08 -2.17
N LEU A 121 8.00 -14.58 -3.37
CA LEU A 121 7.19 -13.57 -4.05
C LEU A 121 5.78 -14.08 -4.38
N ASP A 122 5.64 -15.35 -4.78
CA ASP A 122 4.35 -16.00 -4.97
C ASP A 122 3.55 -16.08 -3.67
N LYS A 123 4.20 -16.39 -2.55
CA LYS A 123 3.55 -16.37 -1.23
C LYS A 123 3.06 -14.96 -0.86
N GLU A 124 3.87 -13.93 -1.10
CA GLU A 124 3.49 -12.54 -0.86
C GLU A 124 2.30 -12.13 -1.74
N ASN A 125 2.32 -12.49 -3.03
CA ASN A 125 1.22 -12.27 -3.97
C ASN A 125 -0.10 -12.92 -3.52
N ASN A 126 -0.06 -13.95 -2.67
CA ASN A 126 -1.26 -14.61 -2.17
C ASN A 126 -1.85 -13.97 -0.89
N LYS A 127 -1.18 -12.98 -0.28
CA LYS A 127 -1.69 -12.29 0.93
C LYS A 127 -2.95 -11.46 0.68
N ASN A 128 -3.04 -10.86 -0.50
CA ASN A 128 -4.18 -10.02 -0.86
C ASN A 128 -4.46 -10.12 -2.36
N VAL A 129 -5.72 -10.36 -2.72
CA VAL A 129 -6.13 -10.48 -4.13
C VAL A 129 -5.83 -9.23 -4.95
N ASN A 130 -5.82 -8.04 -4.32
CA ASN A 130 -5.64 -6.78 -5.02
C ASN A 130 -4.17 -6.36 -5.16
N ILE A 131 -3.24 -6.95 -4.41
CA ILE A 131 -1.85 -6.50 -4.38
C ILE A 131 -1.00 -7.58 -5.00
N LYS A 132 -0.37 -7.24 -6.12
CA LYS A 132 0.45 -8.15 -6.91
C LYS A 132 1.78 -7.47 -7.22
N ILE A 133 2.86 -8.14 -6.89
CA ILE A 133 4.20 -7.86 -7.37
C ILE A 133 4.35 -8.58 -8.72
N ASN A 134 4.58 -7.80 -9.76
CA ASN A 134 5.04 -8.29 -11.03
C ASN A 134 6.57 -8.38 -11.02
N TYR A 135 7.10 -9.53 -11.45
CA TYR A 135 8.53 -9.78 -11.44
C TYR A 135 8.94 -10.69 -12.60
N GLN A 136 10.13 -10.42 -13.11
CA GLN A 136 10.92 -11.29 -13.97
C GLN A 136 12.32 -11.26 -13.37
N ILE A 137 12.85 -12.43 -13.00
CA ILE A 137 14.15 -12.60 -12.33
C ILE A 137 15.14 -13.17 -13.33
#